data_AF-A0A7J7VKS0-F1
#
_entry.id   AF-A0A7J7VKS0-F1
#
_cell.length_a   1.000
_cell.length_b   1.000
_cell.length_c   1.000
_cell.angle_alpha   90.00
_cell.angle_beta   90.00
_cell.angle_gamma   90.00
#
_symmetry.space_group_name_H-M   'P 1'
#
loop_
_entity.id
_entity.type
_entity.pdbx_description
1 polymer ?
#
loop_
_entity_poly.entity_id
_entity_poly.type
_entity_poly.pdbx_seq_one_letter_code
_entity_poly.pdbx_strand_id
1 'polypeptide(L)'
;MEAESERLDQEAWEPRGQEEEEDKEGGPTPAYVSQATELITQALRDEKAGAYAAALQGYRDGVHILLQGVPGDPSPARREGVKKKAAEYLKRAEEILHRHLSKVPP
;
A
#
# COMPACT_ATOMS: atom_id res chain seq x y z
N MET A 1 29.75 -3.01 28.41
CA MET A 1 28.92 -4.12 27.90
C MET A 1 27.87 -3.48 27.03
N GLU A 2 28.05 -3.68 25.73
CA GLU A 2 27.14 -3.25 24.67
C GLU A 2 25.76 -3.86 24.89
N ALA A 3 24.74 -3.02 24.77
CA ALA A 3 23.42 -3.45 24.35
C ALA A 3 23.01 -2.45 23.29
N GLU A 4 23.61 -2.61 22.11
CA GLU A 4 23.16 -2.02 20.86
C GLU A 4 21.71 -2.46 20.65
N SER A 5 20.78 -1.66 21.14
CA SER A 5 19.37 -1.79 20.82
C SER A 5 19.17 -1.17 19.43
N GLU A 6 19.76 -1.81 18.41
CA GLU A 6 19.38 -1.63 17.01
C GLU A 6 17.99 -2.25 16.79
N ARG A 7 16.98 -1.63 17.40
CA ARG A 7 15.61 -1.63 16.88
C ARG A 7 15.43 -0.34 16.09
N LEU A 8 16.37 -0.08 15.18
CA LEU A 8 16.32 1.03 14.25
C LEU A 8 15.14 0.79 13.29
N ASP A 9 14.14 1.66 13.42
CA ASP A 9 13.37 2.15 12.27
C ASP A 9 12.59 1.10 11.47
N GLN A 10 11.73 0.33 12.14
CA GLN A 10 10.45 0.00 11.51
C GLN A 10 9.49 1.16 11.78
N GLU A 11 9.76 2.31 11.18
CA GLU A 11 8.71 3.31 10.98
C GLU A 11 7.54 2.56 10.31
N ALA A 12 6.41 2.50 11.02
CA ALA A 12 5.16 2.06 10.44
C ALA A 12 5.00 2.91 9.19
N TRP A 13 5.12 2.29 8.01
CA TRP A 13 5.07 3.06 6.78
C TRP A 13 3.71 3.74 6.74
N GLU A 14 3.72 5.05 6.94
CA GLU A 14 2.57 5.86 6.68
C GLU A 14 2.71 6.20 5.20
N PRO A 15 1.82 5.71 4.32
CA PRO A 15 1.81 6.19 2.94
C PRO A 15 1.73 7.71 3.05
N ARG A 16 2.84 8.38 2.74
CA ARG A 16 3.09 9.78 3.07
C ARG A 16 1.80 10.57 2.84
N GLY A 17 1.17 11.00 3.92
CA GLY A 17 -0.01 11.83 3.89
C GLY A 17 0.38 13.19 3.34
N GLN A 18 0.48 13.28 2.02
CA GLN A 18 0.42 14.54 1.32
C GLN A 18 -0.66 14.36 0.29
N GLU A 19 -1.77 14.98 0.65
CA GLU A 19 -2.89 15.27 -0.20
C GLU A 19 -3.87 14.09 -0.32
N GLU A 20 -4.67 13.92 0.73
CA GLU A 20 -6.10 14.22 0.56
C GLU A 20 -6.27 15.64 -0.06
N GLU A 21 -5.73 15.87 -1.25
CA GLU A 21 -6.51 16.56 -2.25
C GLU A 21 -7.49 15.48 -2.68
N GLU A 22 -8.48 15.24 -1.81
CA GLU A 22 -9.81 14.94 -2.31
C GLU A 22 -10.00 15.93 -3.45
N ASP A 23 -9.85 15.42 -4.67
CA ASP A 23 -10.45 16.04 -5.83
C ASP A 23 -11.84 16.45 -5.34
N LYS A 24 -12.10 17.76 -5.31
CA LYS A 24 -13.35 18.33 -4.81
C LYS A 24 -14.55 17.92 -5.67
N GLU A 25 -14.48 16.85 -6.46
CA GLU A 25 -15.62 16.01 -6.80
C GLU A 25 -16.14 15.31 -5.54
N GLY A 26 -17.05 15.97 -4.82
CA GLY A 26 -17.88 15.36 -3.76
C GLY A 26 -18.84 14.29 -4.25
N GLY A 27 -18.36 13.35 -5.08
CA GLY A 27 -19.05 12.17 -5.54
C GLY A 27 -18.73 10.95 -4.66
N PRO A 28 -19.57 9.92 -4.67
CA PRO A 28 -19.32 8.70 -3.92
C PRO A 28 -18.04 8.00 -4.40
N THR A 29 -17.22 7.56 -3.46
CA THR A 29 -16.02 6.75 -3.73
C THR A 29 -16.40 5.53 -4.58
N PRO A 30 -15.75 5.28 -5.73
CA PRO A 30 -16.05 4.11 -6.55
C PRO A 30 -15.84 2.81 -5.77
N ALA A 31 -16.70 1.81 -6.03
CA ALA A 31 -16.65 0.53 -5.32
C ALA A 31 -15.27 -0.16 -5.36
N TYR A 32 -14.56 -0.08 -6.50
CA TYR A 32 -13.22 -0.65 -6.64
C TYR A 32 -12.19 0.05 -5.74
N VAL A 33 -12.33 1.36 -5.53
CA VAL A 33 -11.47 2.13 -4.63
C VAL A 33 -11.76 1.71 -3.19
N SER A 34 -13.03 1.64 -2.78
CA SER A 34 -13.40 1.19 -1.43
C SER A 34 -12.91 -0.23 -1.15
N GLN A 35 -13.12 -1.17 -2.09
CA GLN A 35 -12.69 -2.56 -1.93
C GLN A 35 -11.16 -2.68 -1.86
N ALA A 36 -10.42 -1.95 -2.70
CA ALA A 36 -8.97 -1.93 -2.61
C ALA A 36 -8.49 -1.33 -1.28
N THR A 37 -9.11 -0.24 -0.82
CA THR A 37 -8.77 0.41 0.45
C THR A 37 -8.92 -0.54 1.63
N GLU A 38 -9.95 -1.40 1.66
CA GLU A 38 -10.11 -2.43 2.69
C GLU A 38 -8.94 -3.42 2.70
N LEU A 39 -8.53 -3.92 1.53
CA LEU A 39 -7.40 -4.85 1.41
C LEU A 39 -6.07 -4.21 1.80
N ILE A 40 -5.83 -2.97 1.36
CA ILE A 40 -4.63 -2.22 1.73
C ILE A 40 -4.61 -1.92 3.24
N THR A 41 -5.76 -1.59 3.84
CA THR A 41 -5.88 -1.37 5.28
C THR A 41 -5.58 -2.65 6.06
N GLN A 42 -6.00 -3.80 5.55
CA GLN A 42 -5.64 -5.07 6.16
C GLN A 42 -4.15 -5.37 5.98
N ALA A 43 -3.58 -5.14 4.80
CA ALA A 43 -2.15 -5.32 4.53
C ALA A 43 -1.27 -4.49 5.48
N LEU A 44 -1.67 -3.24 5.73
CA LEU A 44 -1.08 -2.33 6.71
C LEU A 44 -1.03 -2.94 8.12
N ARG A 45 -2.16 -3.53 8.56
CA ARG A 45 -2.26 -4.15 9.88
C ARG A 45 -1.40 -5.40 9.98
N ASP A 46 -1.44 -6.24 8.95
CA ASP A 46 -0.66 -7.48 8.89
C ASP A 46 0.84 -7.17 8.89
N GLU A 47 1.27 -6.14 8.17
CA GLU A 47 2.65 -5.69 8.17
C GLU A 47 3.10 -5.21 9.53
N LYS A 48 2.28 -4.37 10.19
CA LYS A 48 2.56 -3.90 11.55
C LYS A 48 2.62 -5.05 12.56
N ALA A 49 1.88 -6.13 12.32
CA ALA A 49 1.92 -7.36 13.11
C ALA A 49 3.09 -8.29 12.76
N GLY A 50 3.91 -7.95 11.75
CA GLY A 50 5.00 -8.78 11.24
C GLY A 50 4.53 -9.97 10.39
N ALA A 51 3.25 -10.04 10.03
CA ALA A 51 2.67 -11.04 9.14
C ALA A 51 2.97 -10.70 7.67
N TYR A 52 4.25 -10.57 7.32
CA TYR A 52 4.70 -10.01 6.03
C TYR A 52 4.17 -10.76 4.81
N ALA A 53 4.00 -12.09 4.87
CA ALA A 53 3.42 -12.84 3.76
C ALA A 53 1.94 -12.46 3.48
N ALA A 54 1.15 -12.26 4.55
CA ALA A 54 -0.23 -11.81 4.44
C ALA A 54 -0.30 -10.34 3.97
N ALA A 55 0.59 -9.48 4.50
CA ALA A 55 0.72 -8.10 4.07
C ALA A 55 1.00 -7.99 2.56
N LEU A 56 1.97 -8.76 2.05
CA LEU A 56 2.28 -8.79 0.61
C LEU A 56 1.09 -9.21 -0.23
N GLN A 57 0.31 -10.20 0.23
CA GLN A 57 -0.89 -10.60 -0.46
C GLN A 57 -1.91 -9.46 -0.50
N GLY A 58 -2.17 -8.81 0.63
CA GLY A 58 -3.09 -7.66 0.70
C GLY A 58 -2.67 -6.48 -0.19
N TYR A 59 -1.37 -6.15 -0.26
CA TYR A 59 -0.88 -5.14 -1.23
C TYR A 59 -1.13 -5.54 -2.67
N ARG A 60 -0.79 -6.79 -3.03
CA ARG A 60 -0.97 -7.29 -4.39
C ARG A 60 -2.43 -7.28 -4.80
N ASP A 61 -3.32 -7.80 -3.94
CA ASP A 61 -4.74 -7.90 -4.23
C ASP A 61 -5.38 -6.51 -4.30
N GLY A 62 -5.05 -5.61 -3.36
CA GLY A 62 -5.51 -4.22 -3.38
C GLY A 62 -5.08 -3.47 -4.64
N VAL A 63 -3.79 -3.55 -5.00
CA VAL A 63 -3.26 -2.95 -6.24
C VAL A 63 -3.92 -3.54 -7.48
N HIS A 64 -4.14 -4.85 -7.50
CA HIS A 64 -4.78 -5.50 -8.63
C HIS A 64 -6.19 -4.93 -8.87
N ILE A 65 -6.98 -4.75 -7.82
CA ILE A 65 -8.32 -4.15 -7.91
C ILE A 65 -8.25 -2.70 -8.38
N LEU A 66 -7.32 -1.90 -7.84
CA LEU A 66 -7.10 -0.51 -8.29
C LEU A 66 -6.85 -0.47 -9.80
N LEU A 67 -5.93 -1.29 -10.30
CA LEU A 67 -5.56 -1.31 -11.72
C LEU A 67 -6.68 -1.85 -12.62
N GLN A 68 -7.52 -2.77 -12.14
CA GLN A 68 -8.70 -3.23 -12.87
C GLN A 68 -9.78 -2.16 -12.98
N GLY A 69 -9.95 -1.31 -11.95
CA GLY A 69 -10.98 -0.27 -11.91
C GLY A 69 -10.64 0.96 -12.75
N VAL A 70 -9.36 1.33 -12.85
CA VAL A 70 -8.89 2.55 -13.54
C VAL A 70 -9.41 2.71 -14.97
N PRO A 71 -9.45 1.69 -15.85
CA PRO A 71 -9.98 1.88 -17.22
C PRO A 71 -11.45 2.29 -17.28
N GLY A 72 -12.26 1.83 -16.30
CA GLY A 72 -13.70 2.11 -16.22
C GLY A 72 -14.05 3.39 -15.44
N ASP A 73 -13.05 4.06 -14.86
CA ASP A 73 -13.27 5.23 -14.03
C ASP A 73 -13.48 6.50 -14.90
N PRO A 74 -14.60 7.22 -14.73
CA PRO A 74 -14.92 8.38 -15.56
C PRO A 74 -14.08 9.62 -15.25
N SER A 75 -13.44 9.71 -14.07
CA SER A 75 -12.67 10.88 -13.64
C SER A 75 -11.19 10.71 -13.99
N PRO A 76 -10.64 11.54 -14.91
CA PRO A 76 -9.23 11.49 -15.26
C PRO A 76 -8.31 11.74 -14.06
N ALA A 77 -8.70 12.67 -13.16
CA ALA A 77 -7.94 13.00 -11.96
C ALA A 77 -7.87 11.80 -11.01
N ARG A 78 -9.01 11.15 -10.74
CA ARG A 78 -9.04 9.95 -9.89
C ARG A 78 -8.25 8.79 -10.49
N ARG A 79 -8.32 8.55 -11.81
CA ARG A 79 -7.49 7.54 -12.49
C ARG A 79 -6.00 7.78 -12.24
N GLU A 80 -5.55 9.02 -12.33
CA GLU A 80 -4.17 9.38 -12.11
C GLU A 80 -3.77 9.21 -10.63
N GLY A 81 -4.61 9.67 -9.71
CA GLY A 81 -4.41 9.47 -8.27
C GLY A 81 -4.31 8.00 -7.89
N VAL A 82 -5.21 7.16 -8.41
CA VAL A 82 -5.21 5.71 -8.18
C VAL A 82 -3.94 5.05 -8.71
N LYS A 83 -3.48 5.40 -9.92
CA LYS A 83 -2.23 4.85 -10.47
C LYS A 83 -1.01 5.21 -9.62
N LYS A 84 -0.92 6.48 -9.19
CA LYS A 84 0.15 6.93 -8.28
C LYS A 84 0.13 6.12 -6.99
N LYS A 85 -1.05 5.96 -6.38
CA LYS A 85 -1.22 5.18 -5.15
C LYS A 85 -0.85 3.70 -5.33
N ALA A 86 -1.27 3.09 -6.43
CA ALA A 86 -0.92 1.71 -6.77
C ALA A 86 0.60 1.53 -6.86
N ALA A 87 1.32 2.48 -7.47
CA ALA A 87 2.78 2.45 -7.55
C ALA A 87 3.45 2.55 -6.17
N GLU A 88 2.93 3.39 -5.27
CA GLU A 88 3.41 3.48 -3.88
C GLU A 88 3.26 2.15 -3.13
N TYR A 89 2.10 1.50 -3.25
CA TYR A 89 1.86 0.21 -2.61
C TYR A 89 2.72 -0.91 -3.17
N LEU A 90 2.97 -0.94 -4.48
CA LEU A 90 3.91 -1.90 -5.09
C LEU A 90 5.32 -1.70 -4.56
N LYS A 91 5.80 -0.45 -4.51
CA LYS A 91 7.11 -0.14 -3.95
C LYS A 91 7.22 -0.63 -2.49
N ARG A 92 6.18 -0.42 -1.68
CA ARG A 92 6.18 -0.91 -0.29
C ARG A 92 6.22 -2.43 -0.23
N ALA A 93 5.43 -3.11 -1.05
CA ALA A 93 5.44 -4.57 -1.12
C ALA A 93 6.84 -5.11 -1.50
N GLU A 94 7.52 -4.49 -2.46
CA GLU A 94 8.89 -4.87 -2.83
C GLU A 94 9.88 -4.67 -1.66
N GLU A 95 9.77 -3.55 -0.92
CA GLU A 95 10.60 -3.32 0.27
C GLU A 95 10.39 -4.39 1.35
N ILE A 96 9.14 -4.78 1.62
CA ILE A 96 8.82 -5.84 2.58
C ILE A 96 9.41 -7.17 2.13
N LEU A 97 9.26 -7.50 0.84
CA LEU A 97 9.83 -8.71 0.26
C LEU A 97 11.35 -8.75 0.47
N HIS A 98 12.05 -7.68 0.11
CA HIS A 98 13.51 -7.60 0.21
C HIS A 98 14.02 -7.62 1.66
N ARG A 99 13.31 -6.97 2.57
CA ARG A 99 13.76 -6.84 3.97
C ARG A 99 13.41 -8.04 4.84
N HIS A 100 12.28 -8.70 4.57
CA HIS A 100 11.73 -9.68 5.50
C HIS A 100 11.64 -11.10 4.95
N LEU A 101 11.54 -11.27 3.63
CA LEU A 101 11.27 -12.57 3.03
C LEU A 101 12.35 -13.04 2.03
N SER A 102 13.14 -12.14 1.44
CA SER A 102 14.27 -12.53 0.60
C SER A 102 15.46 -12.90 1.49
N LYS A 103 15.64 -14.19 1.74
CA LYS A 103 16.93 -14.74 2.14
C LYS A 103 17.75 -14.98 0.87
N VAL A 104 18.36 -13.95 0.30
CA VAL A 104 19.44 -14.17 -0.67
C VAL A 104 20.74 -14.16 0.13
N PRO A 105 21.34 -15.32 0.43
CA PRO A 105 22.70 -15.32 0.95
C PRO A 105 23.67 -14.84 -0.15
N PRO A 106 24.78 -14.17 0.21
CA PRO A 106 25.87 -13.88 -0.73
C PRO A 106 26.55 -15.17 -1.24
#